data_AF-A0A7K0A7S3-F1
#
_entry.id   AF-A0A7K0A7S3-F1
#
_cell.length_a   1.000
_cell.length_b   1.000
_cell.length_c   1.000
_cell.angle_alpha   90.00
_cell.angle_beta   90.00
_cell.angle_gamma   90.00
#
_symmetry.space_group_name_H-M   'P 1'
#
loop_
_entity.id
_entity.type
_entity.pdbx_description
1 polymer ?
#
loop_
_entity_poly.entity_id
_entity_poly.type
_entity_poly.pdbx_seq_one_letter_code
_entity_poly.pdbx_strand_id
1 'polypeptide(L)'
;MFGLSRRGTYRPLSDSELRLSGRSPAFRDAYVHITEACERLMSSGRVRQQEPEELAAQLWSFVHGYITLELAEHFVEFDDPVAQVLVPMGVNLAVGMGDKRERAEASHEAAARLYDSITRD
;
A
#
# COMPACT_ATOMS: atom_id res chain seq x y z
N MET A 1 36.89 -9.40 15.37
CA MET A 1 36.79 -7.93 15.49
C MET A 1 36.46 -7.40 14.10
N PHE A 2 35.18 -7.18 13.79
CA PHE A 2 34.74 -6.79 12.45
C PHE A 2 34.85 -5.27 12.30
N GLY A 3 35.69 -4.85 11.35
CA GLY A 3 35.86 -3.45 10.98
C GLY A 3 34.62 -2.93 10.25
N LEU A 4 33.94 -1.95 10.85
CA LEU A 4 32.86 -1.23 10.22
C LEU A 4 33.42 -0.03 9.45
N SER A 5 33.43 -0.16 8.12
CA SER A 5 33.44 1.00 7.25
C SER A 5 32.08 1.69 7.36
N ARG A 6 31.98 2.76 8.17
CA ARG A 6 30.88 3.72 8.09
C ARG A 6 31.45 5.12 7.92
N ARG A 7 31.82 5.46 6.69
CA ARG A 7 31.80 6.86 6.22
C ARG A 7 30.48 7.16 5.50
N GLY A 8 29.38 6.76 6.12
CA GLY A 8 28.10 7.42 5.92
C GLY A 8 27.93 8.39 7.09
N THR A 9 27.97 9.68 6.82
CA THR A 9 27.62 10.72 7.79
C THR A 9 26.18 10.49 8.22
N TYR A 10 25.97 9.75 9.31
CA TYR A 10 24.71 9.75 10.02
C TYR A 10 24.52 11.18 10.53
N ARG A 11 23.69 11.95 9.82
CA ARG A 11 23.20 13.24 10.30
C ARG A 11 21.98 12.93 11.16
N PRO A 12 22.04 13.09 12.48
CA PRO A 12 20.85 12.95 13.31
C PRO A 12 19.86 14.00 12.81
N LEU A 13 18.70 13.54 12.33
CA LEU A 13 17.58 14.44 12.07
C LEU A 13 17.17 15.05 13.42
N SER A 14 16.93 16.35 13.43
CA SER A 14 16.45 17.03 14.63
C SER A 14 15.09 16.45 15.04
N ASP A 15 14.76 16.47 16.34
CA ASP A 15 13.48 15.99 16.86
C ASP A 15 12.25 16.62 16.15
N SER A 16 12.42 17.83 15.61
CA SER A 16 11.43 18.51 14.76
C SER A 16 11.19 17.79 13.43
N GLU A 17 12.27 17.36 12.76
CA GLU A 17 12.22 16.65 11.48
C GLU A 17 11.65 15.22 11.65
N LEU A 18 11.92 14.57 12.77
CA LEU A 18 11.31 13.27 13.13
C LEU A 18 9.79 13.38 13.34
N ARG A 19 9.30 14.49 13.93
CA ARG A 19 7.87 14.75 14.13
C ARG A 19 7.10 15.12 12.85
N LEU A 20 7.81 15.37 11.75
CA LEU A 20 7.25 15.87 10.50
C LEU A 20 7.44 14.90 9.32
N SER A 21 7.89 13.67 9.52
CA SER A 21 8.10 12.71 8.42
C SER A 21 6.85 12.54 7.54
N GLY A 22 5.67 12.40 8.16
CA GLY A 22 4.36 12.37 7.49
C GLY A 22 3.89 13.71 6.90
N ARG A 23 4.66 14.79 7.05
CA ARG A 23 4.42 16.11 6.41
C ARG A 23 5.61 16.57 5.57
N SER A 24 6.59 15.70 5.35
CA SER A 24 7.72 16.01 4.47
C SER A 24 7.21 16.22 3.02
N PRO A 25 7.91 17.03 2.21
CA PRO A 25 7.55 17.19 0.80
C PRO A 25 7.48 15.85 0.06
N ALA A 26 8.46 14.97 0.26
CA ALA A 26 8.47 13.64 -0.36
C ALA A 26 7.25 12.79 0.03
N PHE A 27 6.84 12.82 1.31
CA PHE A 27 5.63 12.09 1.72
C PHE A 27 4.38 12.68 1.06
N ARG A 28 4.27 14.01 0.99
CA ARG A 28 3.14 14.67 0.33
C ARG A 28 3.06 14.30 -1.15
N ASP A 29 4.19 14.34 -1.86
CA ASP A 29 4.25 14.01 -3.28
C ASP A 29 3.86 12.54 -3.53
N ALA A 30 4.35 11.63 -2.69
CA ALA A 30 3.94 10.22 -2.74
C ALA A 30 2.43 10.05 -2.48
N TYR A 31 1.88 10.78 -1.51
CA TYR A 31 0.45 10.71 -1.19
C TYR A 31 -0.42 11.26 -2.32
N VAL A 32 0.02 12.34 -3.00
CA VAL A 32 -0.67 12.89 -4.18
C VAL A 32 -0.84 11.84 -5.27
N HIS A 33 0.19 11.06 -5.58
CA HIS A 33 0.10 9.99 -6.58
C HIS A 33 -0.99 8.96 -6.27
N ILE A 34 -1.25 8.71 -4.99
CA ILE A 34 -2.26 7.75 -4.53
C ILE A 34 -3.65 8.37 -4.63
N THR A 35 -3.80 9.62 -4.22
CA THR A 35 -5.05 10.37 -4.38
C THR A 35 -5.45 10.47 -5.85
N GLU A 36 -4.51 10.78 -6.75
CA GLU A 36 -4.74 10.80 -8.20
C GLU A 36 -5.15 9.43 -8.74
N ALA A 37 -4.58 8.33 -8.22
CA ALA A 37 -4.99 6.98 -8.60
C ALA A 37 -6.42 6.65 -8.12
N CYS A 38 -6.79 7.11 -6.92
CA CYS A 38 -8.13 6.97 -6.37
C CYS A 38 -9.15 7.76 -7.19
N GLU A 39 -8.81 8.98 -7.61
CA GLU A 39 -9.64 9.79 -8.51
C GLU A 39 -9.90 9.06 -9.83
N ARG A 40 -8.85 8.51 -10.48
CA ARG A 40 -9.02 7.70 -11.69
C ARG A 40 -9.90 6.47 -11.47
N LEU A 41 -9.76 5.80 -10.32
CA LEU A 41 -10.60 4.66 -9.97
C LEU A 41 -12.07 5.08 -9.85
N MET A 42 -12.35 6.22 -9.23
CA MET A 42 -13.71 6.76 -9.15
C MET A 42 -14.24 7.17 -10.53
N SER A 43 -13.44 7.85 -11.36
CA SER A 43 -13.82 8.24 -12.72
C SER A 43 -14.15 7.04 -13.61
N SER A 44 -13.59 5.85 -13.32
CA SER A 44 -13.92 4.62 -14.04
C SER A 44 -15.35 4.09 -13.77
N GLY A 45 -16.06 4.69 -12.81
CA GLY A 45 -17.41 4.26 -12.40
C GLY A 45 -17.43 2.90 -11.69
N ARG A 46 -16.27 2.38 -11.28
CA ARG A 46 -16.16 1.13 -10.54
C ARG A 46 -16.53 1.28 -9.08
N VAL A 47 -16.23 2.41 -8.48
CA VAL A 47 -16.53 2.70 -7.07
C VAL A 47 -17.45 3.92 -6.97
N ARG A 48 -18.10 4.09 -5.82
CA ARG A 48 -18.95 5.26 -5.54
C ARG A 48 -18.13 6.54 -5.56
N GLN A 49 -18.78 7.64 -5.93
CA GLN A 49 -18.21 8.98 -5.81
C GLN A 49 -18.15 9.39 -4.34
N GLN A 50 -17.01 9.90 -3.90
CA GLN A 50 -16.68 10.39 -2.56
C GLN A 50 -15.43 11.28 -2.66
N GLU A 51 -14.90 11.81 -1.56
CA GLU A 51 -13.65 12.57 -1.63
C GLU A 51 -12.45 11.64 -1.94
N PRO A 52 -11.61 11.95 -2.95
CA PRO A 52 -10.45 11.11 -3.30
C PRO A 52 -9.51 10.86 -2.14
N GLU A 53 -9.33 11.84 -1.25
CA GLU A 53 -8.51 11.73 -0.05
C GLU A 53 -9.05 10.70 0.95
N GLU A 54 -10.36 10.54 1.06
CA GLU A 54 -10.98 9.53 1.92
C GLU A 54 -10.75 8.12 1.38
N LEU A 55 -10.82 7.95 0.05
CA LEU A 55 -10.51 6.66 -0.58
C LEU A 55 -9.01 6.33 -0.46
N ALA A 56 -8.14 7.33 -0.67
CA ALA A 56 -6.70 7.18 -0.50
C ALA A 56 -6.33 6.80 0.94
N ALA A 57 -6.93 7.44 1.93
CA ALA A 57 -6.70 7.12 3.34
C ALA A 57 -7.11 5.69 3.70
N GLN A 58 -8.24 5.20 3.15
CA GLN A 58 -8.70 3.84 3.37
C GLN A 58 -7.80 2.80 2.69
N LEU A 59 -7.40 3.05 1.44
CA LEU A 59 -6.44 2.21 0.72
C LEU A 59 -5.10 2.13 1.45
N TRP A 60 -4.56 3.28 1.87
CA TRP A 60 -3.30 3.37 2.59
C TRP A 60 -3.37 2.64 3.93
N SER A 61 -4.47 2.80 4.68
CA SER A 61 -4.69 2.11 5.96
C SER A 61 -4.74 0.60 5.79
N PHE A 62 -5.39 0.10 4.73
CA PHE A 62 -5.42 -1.32 4.39
C PHE A 62 -4.01 -1.87 4.11
N VAL A 63 -3.25 -1.21 3.23
CA VAL A 63 -1.89 -1.66 2.86
C VAL A 63 -0.97 -1.62 4.08
N HIS A 64 -0.99 -0.51 4.83
CA HIS A 64 -0.15 -0.38 6.02
C HIS A 64 -0.55 -1.34 7.14
N GLY A 65 -1.83 -1.67 7.29
CA GLY A 65 -2.28 -2.69 8.22
C GLY A 65 -1.69 -4.06 7.90
N TYR A 66 -1.72 -4.46 6.62
CA TYR A 66 -1.08 -5.70 6.17
C TYR A 66 0.44 -5.68 6.43
N ILE A 67 1.14 -4.63 5.98
CA ILE A 67 2.60 -4.52 6.15
C ILE A 67 3.01 -4.50 7.63
N THR A 68 2.21 -3.87 8.50
CA THR A 68 2.50 -3.85 9.93
C THR A 68 2.42 -5.25 10.54
N LEU A 69 1.45 -6.07 10.14
CA LEU A 69 1.31 -7.45 10.60
C LEU A 69 2.42 -8.35 10.06
N GLU A 70 2.81 -8.16 8.79
CA GLU A 70 3.94 -8.87 8.17
C GLU A 70 5.25 -8.56 8.91
N LEU A 71 5.54 -7.27 9.15
CA LEU A 71 6.74 -6.85 9.89
C LEU A 71 6.77 -7.33 11.34
N ALA A 72 5.60 -7.60 11.93
CA ALA A 72 5.45 -8.18 13.25
C ALA A 72 5.44 -9.71 13.24
N GLU A 73 5.81 -10.34 12.12
CA GLU A 73 5.90 -11.80 11.94
C GLU A 73 4.57 -12.54 12.22
N HIS A 74 3.42 -11.88 12.09
CA HIS A 74 2.11 -12.52 12.33
C HIS A 74 1.69 -13.48 11.22
N PHE A 75 2.37 -13.44 10.07
CA PHE A 75 2.06 -14.25 8.90
C PHE A 75 2.99 -15.46 8.71
N VAL A 76 3.86 -15.77 9.67
CA VAL A 76 4.85 -16.88 9.56
C VAL A 76 4.21 -18.26 9.32
N GLU A 77 2.99 -18.49 9.80
CA GLU A 77 2.26 -19.76 9.61
C GLU A 77 1.40 -19.79 8.33
N PHE A 78 1.37 -18.70 7.55
CA PHE A 78 0.61 -18.64 6.30
C PHE A 78 1.48 -19.13 5.14
N ASP A 79 0.98 -20.10 4.36
CA ASP A 79 1.71 -20.58 3.17
C ASP A 79 1.93 -19.48 2.12
N ASP A 80 0.94 -18.59 1.96
CA ASP A 80 0.97 -17.43 1.07
C ASP A 80 0.09 -16.31 1.64
N PRO A 81 0.64 -15.42 2.49
CA PRO A 81 -0.16 -14.36 3.11
C PRO A 81 -0.68 -13.32 2.12
N VAL A 82 -0.05 -13.18 0.95
CA VAL A 82 -0.54 -12.27 -0.09
C VAL A 82 -1.85 -12.81 -0.67
N ALA A 83 -1.86 -14.07 -1.11
CA ALA A 83 -3.06 -14.71 -1.66
C ALA A 83 -4.13 -14.94 -0.60
N GLN A 84 -3.75 -15.24 0.65
CA GLN A 84 -4.69 -15.60 1.71
C GLN A 84 -5.25 -14.39 2.47
N VAL A 85 -4.53 -13.26 2.53
CA VAL A 85 -4.93 -12.08 3.32
C VAL A 85 -5.02 -10.82 2.46
N LEU A 86 -3.92 -10.41 1.82
CA LEU A 86 -3.88 -9.11 1.12
C LEU A 86 -4.88 -9.04 -0.03
N VAL A 87 -4.91 -10.06 -0.91
CA VAL A 87 -5.80 -10.10 -2.07
C VAL A 87 -7.28 -10.11 -1.66
N PRO A 88 -7.76 -11.00 -0.77
CA PRO A 88 -9.15 -10.99 -0.31
C PRO A 88 -9.55 -9.67 0.37
N MET A 89 -8.65 -9.06 1.14
CA MET A 89 -8.89 -7.76 1.76
C MET A 89 -9.02 -6.63 0.73
N GLY A 90 -8.19 -6.61 -0.30
CA GLY A 90 -8.30 -5.66 -1.42
C GLY A 90 -9.63 -5.81 -2.17
N VAL A 91 -10.07 -7.05 -2.43
CA VAL A 91 -11.39 -7.34 -3.01
C VAL A 91 -12.50 -6.81 -2.10
N ASN A 92 -12.44 -7.07 -0.80
CA ASN A 92 -13.45 -6.60 0.15
C ASN A 92 -13.50 -5.07 0.22
N LEU A 93 -12.36 -4.39 0.18
CA LEU A 93 -12.29 -2.93 0.09
C LEU A 93 -12.98 -2.44 -1.18
N ALA A 94 -12.62 -2.96 -2.35
CA ALA A 94 -13.19 -2.54 -3.63
C ALA A 94 -14.71 -2.76 -3.71
N VAL A 95 -15.18 -3.94 -3.26
CA VAL A 95 -16.62 -4.25 -3.17
C VAL A 95 -17.32 -3.34 -2.16
N GLY A 96 -16.71 -3.12 -1.00
CA GLY A 96 -17.18 -2.19 0.01
C GLY A 96 -17.35 -0.77 -0.56
N MET A 97 -16.45 -0.35 -1.46
CA MET A 97 -16.50 0.94 -2.17
C MET A 97 -17.51 0.98 -3.33
N GLY A 98 -18.10 -0.14 -3.72
CA GLY A 98 -19.17 -0.21 -4.72
C GLY A 98 -18.83 -0.95 -6.01
N ASP A 99 -17.64 -1.57 -6.11
CA ASP A 99 -17.32 -2.41 -7.26
C ASP A 99 -18.07 -3.73 -7.23
N LYS A 100 -18.15 -4.39 -8.39
CA LYS A 100 -18.66 -5.75 -8.50
C LYS A 100 -17.58 -6.73 -8.07
N ARG A 101 -17.98 -7.71 -7.25
CA ARG A 101 -17.06 -8.74 -6.71
C ARG A 101 -16.25 -9.42 -7.80
N GLU A 102 -16.89 -9.88 -8.87
CA GLU A 102 -16.23 -10.61 -9.94
C GLU A 102 -15.19 -9.75 -10.67
N ARG A 103 -15.48 -8.45 -10.85
CA ARG A 103 -14.55 -7.50 -11.47
C ARG A 103 -13.38 -7.18 -10.55
N ALA A 104 -13.64 -7.05 -9.25
CA ALA A 104 -12.63 -6.80 -8.23
C ALA A 104 -11.66 -8.00 -8.15
N GLU A 105 -12.19 -9.22 -8.06
CA GLU A 105 -11.40 -10.47 -8.06
C GLU A 105 -10.52 -10.57 -9.31
N ALA A 106 -11.10 -10.44 -10.50
CA ALA A 106 -10.36 -10.50 -11.75
C ALA A 106 -9.24 -9.43 -11.85
N SER A 107 -9.46 -8.25 -11.28
CA SER A 107 -8.45 -7.18 -11.26
C SER A 107 -7.28 -7.50 -10.32
N HIS A 108 -7.56 -8.02 -9.13
CA HIS A 108 -6.53 -8.37 -8.16
C HIS A 108 -5.73 -9.59 -8.63
N GLU A 109 -6.37 -10.59 -9.23
CA GLU A 109 -5.67 -11.71 -9.84
C GLU A 109 -4.77 -11.27 -11.02
N ALA A 110 -5.25 -10.35 -11.85
CA ALA A 110 -4.43 -9.80 -12.94
C ALA A 110 -3.21 -9.05 -12.40
N ALA A 111 -3.36 -8.30 -11.31
CA ALA A 111 -2.26 -7.63 -10.64
C ALA A 111 -1.25 -8.62 -10.04
N ALA A 112 -1.70 -9.69 -9.39
CA ALA A 112 -0.84 -10.74 -8.84
C ALA A 112 -0.01 -11.42 -9.96
N ARG A 113 -0.66 -11.81 -11.07
CA ARG A 113 0.04 -12.39 -12.23
C ARG A 113 1.06 -11.42 -12.85
N LEU A 114 0.72 -10.13 -12.93
CA LEU A 114 1.65 -9.12 -13.43
C LEU A 114 2.88 -9.00 -12.52
N TYR A 115 2.69 -8.98 -11.21
CA TYR A 115 3.79 -8.93 -10.25
C TYR A 115 4.71 -10.15 -10.37
N ASP A 116 4.13 -11.35 -10.50
CA ASP A 116 4.90 -12.58 -10.72
C ASP A 116 5.74 -12.51 -12.00
N SER A 117 5.21 -11.90 -13.07
CA SER A 117 5.95 -11.73 -14.32
C SER A 117 7.13 -10.76 -14.22
N ILE A 118 7.10 -9.82 -13.27
CA ILE A 118 8.16 -8.82 -13.07
C ILE A 118 9.25 -9.36 -12.13
N THR A 119 8.89 -10.26 -11.21
CA THR A 119 9.80 -10.76 -10.16
C THR A 119 10.46 -12.09 -10.47
N ARG A 120 10.01 -12.81 -11.50
CA ARG A 120 10.57 -14.09 -11.94
C ARG A 120 11.61 -13.99 -13.07
N ASP A 121 11.92 -12.79 -13.54
CA ASP A 121 13.06 -12.48 -14.43
C ASP A 121 14.33 -12.16 -13.62
#